data_AF-A0A5P6ABA5-F1
#
_entry.id   AF-A0A5P6ABA5-F1
#
_cell.length_a   1.000
_cell.length_b   1.000
_cell.length_c   1.000
_cell.angle_alpha   90.00
_cell.angle_beta   90.00
_cell.angle_gamma   90.00
#
_symmetry.space_group_name_H-M   'P 1'
#
loop_
_entity.id
_entity.type
_entity.pdbx_description
1 polymer ?
#
loop_
_entity_poly.entity_id
_entity_poly.type
_entity_poly.pdbx_seq_one_letter_code
_entity_poly.pdbx_strand_id
1 'polypeptide(L)'
;MARILGGIAVSHTPTIGFAVDHHKQQDAAWAPIFQSFEPRSAGLMRKPDALVYIFNDHVTAFSSTTTRRLRSGLITNTMWQTKGWPARSAAGERRCGALRAYWREPDGGRV
;
A
#
# COMPACT_ATOMS: atom_id res chain seq x y z
N MET A 1 -14.92 21.01 -2.11
CA MET A 1 -13.69 21.07 -1.28
C MET A 1 -13.28 19.65 -0.93
N ALA A 2 -12.02 19.26 -1.10
CA ALA A 2 -11.54 17.93 -0.72
C ALA A 2 -11.27 17.86 0.80
N ARG A 3 -11.53 16.72 1.44
CA ARG A 3 -11.32 16.53 2.88
C ARG A 3 -10.44 15.32 3.14
N ILE A 4 -9.39 15.50 3.94
CA ILE A 4 -8.60 14.39 4.48
C ILE A 4 -9.37 13.81 5.67
N LEU A 5 -9.73 12.53 5.57
CA LEU A 5 -10.48 11.85 6.63
C LEU A 5 -9.57 11.44 7.80
N GLY A 6 -8.31 11.11 7.52
CA GLY A 6 -7.32 10.68 8.51
C GLY A 6 -6.12 10.03 7.82
N GLY A 7 -5.26 9.39 8.60
CA GLY A 7 -4.11 8.63 8.11
C GLY A 7 -3.89 7.37 8.95
N ILE A 8 -3.35 6.33 8.32
CA ILE A 8 -2.98 5.06 8.95
C ILE A 8 -1.54 4.75 8.57
N ALA A 9 -0.73 4.38 9.56
CA ALA A 9 0.63 3.88 9.34
C ALA A 9 0.71 2.41 9.74
N VAL A 10 1.36 1.60 8.91
CA VAL A 10 1.48 0.16 9.11
C VAL A 10 2.77 -0.36 8.48
N SER A 11 3.36 -1.39 9.11
CA SER A 11 4.46 -2.15 8.51
C SER A 11 3.98 -2.90 7.27
N HIS A 12 4.79 -2.92 6.20
CA HIS A 12 4.55 -3.72 5.01
C HIS A 12 5.49 -4.94 4.90
N THR A 13 6.02 -5.43 6.02
CA THR A 13 6.99 -6.54 6.00
C THR A 13 6.40 -7.80 5.34
N PRO A 14 7.14 -8.49 4.47
CA PRO A 14 6.64 -9.67 3.75
C PRO A 14 6.26 -10.82 4.68
N THR A 15 6.81 -10.85 5.89
CA THR A 15 6.49 -11.81 6.95
C THR A 15 5.04 -11.74 7.43
N ILE A 16 4.40 -10.56 7.36
CA ILE A 16 2.96 -10.44 7.67
C ILE A 16 2.14 -11.12 6.58
N GLY A 17 2.51 -10.93 5.30
CA GLY A 17 1.88 -11.62 4.17
C GLY A 17 2.04 -13.14 4.28
N PHE A 18 3.24 -13.61 4.67
CA PHE A 18 3.48 -15.02 4.97
C PHE A 18 2.53 -15.56 6.05
N ALA A 19 2.40 -14.85 7.17
CA ALA A 19 1.51 -15.29 8.25
C ALA A 19 0.04 -15.37 7.80
N VAL A 20 -0.40 -14.48 6.90
CA VAL A 20 -1.74 -14.54 6.30
C VAL A 20 -1.93 -15.77 5.43
N ASP A 21 -0.99 -16.04 4.50
CA ASP A 21 -1.09 -17.16 3.55
C ASP A 21 -1.10 -18.51 4.26
N HIS A 22 -0.40 -18.61 5.39
CA HIS A 22 -0.25 -19.84 6.16
C HIS A 22 -1.23 -19.95 7.34
N HIS A 23 -2.29 -19.13 7.36
CA HIS A 23 -3.34 -19.16 8.38
C HIS A 23 -2.84 -18.99 9.82
N LYS A 24 -1.75 -18.24 10.02
CA LYS A 24 -1.06 -18.10 11.31
C LYS A 24 -1.61 -16.97 12.17
N GLN A 25 -2.69 -16.31 11.76
CA GLN A 25 -3.18 -15.12 12.46
C GLN A 25 -3.59 -15.40 13.92
N GLN A 26 -3.93 -16.65 14.24
CA GLN A 26 -4.31 -17.08 15.59
C GLN A 26 -3.15 -17.73 16.37
N ASP A 27 -1.99 -17.97 15.73
CA ASP A 27 -0.82 -18.50 16.41
C ASP A 27 -0.33 -17.49 17.46
N ALA A 28 0.07 -17.95 18.65
CA ALA A 28 0.46 -17.09 19.77
C ALA A 28 1.54 -16.05 19.42
N ALA A 29 2.47 -16.40 18.52
CA ALA A 29 3.53 -15.50 18.07
C ALA A 29 3.03 -14.37 17.14
N TRP A 30 1.90 -14.56 16.47
CA TRP A 30 1.36 -13.65 15.44
C TRP A 30 0.10 -12.92 15.90
N ALA A 31 -0.71 -13.53 16.76
CA ALA A 31 -1.98 -12.99 17.22
C ALA A 31 -1.87 -11.54 17.76
N PRO A 32 -0.85 -11.15 18.57
CA PRO A 32 -0.72 -9.78 19.03
C PRO A 32 -0.52 -8.76 17.89
N ILE A 33 0.16 -9.17 16.81
CA ILE A 33 0.40 -8.33 15.63
C ILE A 33 -0.93 -8.06 14.93
N PHE A 34 -1.73 -9.11 14.68
CA PHE A 34 -3.02 -8.98 13.99
C PHE A 34 -4.09 -8.28 14.83
N GLN A 35 -4.15 -8.53 16.13
CA GLN A 35 -5.03 -7.79 17.06
C GLN A 35 -4.74 -6.30 17.04
N SER A 36 -3.47 -5.90 16.87
CA SER A 36 -3.13 -4.48 16.75
C SER A 36 -3.74 -3.81 15.52
N PHE A 37 -4.10 -4.54 14.46
CA PHE A 37 -4.71 -3.97 13.26
C PHE A 37 -6.22 -3.69 13.42
N GLU A 38 -6.89 -4.33 14.37
CA GLU A 38 -8.34 -4.26 14.54
C GLU A 38 -8.86 -2.83 14.86
N PRO A 39 -8.23 -2.03 15.74
CA PRO A 39 -8.66 -0.65 15.96
C PRO A 39 -8.46 0.25 14.73
N ARG A 40 -7.51 -0.11 13.86
CA ARG A 40 -7.14 0.69 12.67
C ARG A 40 -8.06 0.39 11.49
N SER A 41 -8.60 -0.82 11.39
CA SER A 41 -9.62 -1.16 10.40
C SER A 41 -10.94 -0.43 10.65
N ALA A 42 -11.25 -0.11 11.92
CA ALA A 42 -12.41 0.71 12.28
C ALA A 42 -12.36 2.13 11.69
N GLY A 43 -11.15 2.72 11.52
CA GLY A 43 -11.00 4.00 10.82
C GLY A 43 -11.32 3.90 9.32
N LEU A 44 -11.03 2.75 8.72
CA LEU A 44 -11.34 2.45 7.31
C LEU A 44 -12.85 2.25 7.06
N MET A 45 -13.63 1.93 8.11
CA MET A 45 -15.10 1.82 8.04
C MET A 45 -15.78 3.13 7.66
N ARG A 46 -15.07 4.26 7.72
CA ARG A 46 -15.56 5.56 7.22
C ARG A 46 -15.63 5.64 5.69
N LYS A 47 -15.26 4.56 4.97
CA LYS A 47 -15.38 4.39 3.52
C LYS A 47 -14.79 5.58 2.73
N PRO A 48 -13.47 5.79 2.79
CA PRO A 48 -12.85 6.84 1.98
C PRO A 48 -13.08 6.61 0.49
N ASP A 49 -13.34 7.68 -0.27
CA ASP A 49 -13.47 7.62 -1.73
C ASP A 49 -12.15 7.28 -2.44
N ALA A 50 -11.02 7.58 -1.79
CA ALA A 50 -9.69 7.29 -2.28
C ALA A 50 -8.67 7.13 -1.16
N LEU A 51 -7.64 6.33 -1.41
CA LEU A 51 -6.48 6.13 -0.55
C LEU A 51 -5.22 6.61 -1.27
N VAL A 52 -4.43 7.47 -0.60
CA VAL A 52 -3.06 7.76 -1.02
C VAL A 52 -2.16 6.78 -0.28
N TYR A 53 -1.67 5.77 -1.00
CA TYR A 53 -0.82 4.74 -0.44
C TYR A 53 0.65 5.04 -0.70
N ILE A 54 1.41 5.26 0.38
CA ILE A 54 2.82 5.62 0.32
C ILE A 54 3.62 4.41 0.80
N PHE A 55 4.51 3.91 -0.06
CA PHE A 55 5.41 2.81 0.24
C PHE A 55 6.70 2.98 -0.56
N ASN A 56 7.77 2.30 -0.12
CA ASN A 56 8.96 2.15 -0.94
C ASN A 56 8.88 0.85 -1.73
N ASP A 57 9.32 0.91 -2.98
CA ASP A 57 9.60 -0.30 -3.75
C ASP A 57 10.80 -1.02 -3.13
N HIS A 58 10.72 -2.34 -2.97
CA HIS A 58 11.84 -3.16 -2.52
C HIS A 58 12.63 -3.70 -3.72
N VAL A 59 12.91 -2.84 -4.70
CA VAL A 59 13.67 -3.14 -5.92
C VAL A 59 13.02 -4.25 -6.76
N THR A 60 11.70 -4.15 -6.96
CA THR A 60 10.91 -5.05 -7.81
C THR A 60 10.43 -4.33 -9.05
N ALA A 61 9.73 -3.20 -8.89
CA ALA A 61 9.32 -2.35 -10.00
C ALA A 61 10.38 -1.30 -10.38
N PHE A 62 11.24 -0.90 -9.43
CA PHE A 62 12.26 0.12 -9.64
C PHE A 62 13.65 -0.47 -9.37
N SER A 63 14.38 -0.78 -10.44
CA SER A 63 15.78 -1.25 -10.34
C SER A 63 16.74 -0.10 -10.02
N SER A 64 17.93 -0.44 -9.50
CA SER A 64 18.99 0.52 -9.20
C SER A 64 19.41 1.38 -10.41
N THR A 65 19.27 0.85 -11.63
CA THR A 65 19.51 1.58 -12.88
C THR A 65 18.46 2.66 -13.16
N THR A 66 17.26 2.55 -12.56
CA THR A 66 16.13 3.48 -12.72
C THR A 66 15.89 4.27 -11.43
N THR A 67 16.94 4.80 -10.80
CA THR A 67 16.78 5.55 -9.54
C THR A 67 16.36 7.00 -9.82
N ARG A 68 15.06 7.31 -9.71
CA ARG A 68 14.55 8.68 -9.53
C ARG A 68 14.17 8.90 -8.06
N ARG A 69 14.55 10.06 -7.51
CA ARG A 69 14.58 10.40 -6.07
C ARG A 69 13.22 10.35 -5.37
N LEU A 70 12.15 10.64 -6.11
CA LEU A 70 10.75 10.41 -5.77
C LEU A 70 10.03 10.21 -7.10
N ARG A 71 9.19 9.18 -7.19
CA ARG A 71 8.19 9.09 -8.24
C ARG A 71 6.87 8.93 -7.52
N SER A 72 5.99 9.91 -7.66
CA SER A 72 4.61 9.69 -7.27
C SER A 72 4.02 8.71 -8.29
N GLY A 73 3.87 7.46 -7.88
CA GLY A 73 3.08 6.50 -8.63
C GLY A 73 1.71 6.50 -8.01
N LEU A 74 0.69 7.03 -8.70
CA LEU A 74 -0.66 6.55 -8.40
C LEU A 74 -0.63 5.08 -8.83
N ILE A 75 -0.46 4.16 -7.88
CA ILE A 75 -0.23 2.75 -8.17
C ILE A 75 -1.49 2.19 -8.81
N THR A 76 -1.30 1.33 -9.80
CA THR A 76 -2.39 0.85 -10.63
C THR A 76 -2.20 -0.64 -10.85
N ASN A 77 -3.18 -1.44 -10.44
CA ASN A 77 -3.12 -2.91 -10.51
C ASN A 77 -1.75 -3.44 -10.12
N THR A 78 -1.39 -3.26 -8.86
CA THR A 78 -0.19 -3.88 -8.33
C THR A 78 -0.42 -5.37 -8.18
N MET A 79 0.17 -6.13 -9.10
CA MET A 79 0.57 -7.49 -8.77
C MET A 79 1.60 -7.36 -7.66
N TRP A 80 1.23 -7.73 -6.42
CA TRP A 80 2.14 -7.62 -5.29
C TRP A 80 3.18 -8.73 -5.42
N GLN A 81 4.37 -8.38 -5.87
CA GLN A 81 5.49 -9.30 -5.96
C GLN A 81 6.43 -9.06 -4.78
N THR A 82 6.50 -10.06 -3.91
CA THR A 82 7.59 -10.18 -2.95
C THR A 82 8.76 -10.85 -3.68
N LYS A 83 9.98 -10.32 -3.55
CA LYS A 83 11.17 -10.91 -4.20
C LYS A 83 11.26 -12.42 -3.91
N GLY A 84 11.32 -13.22 -4.97
CA GLY A 84 11.45 -14.68 -4.88
C GLY A 84 10.16 -15.44 -4.55
N TRP A 85 9.00 -14.77 -4.48
CA TRP A 85 7.69 -15.39 -4.22
C TRP A 85 6.74 -15.17 -5.39
N PRO A 86 5.75 -16.06 -5.60
CA PRO A 86 4.73 -15.86 -6.62
C PRO A 86 4.01 -14.53 -6.42
N ALA A 87 3.62 -13.93 -7.53
CA ALA A 87 2.76 -12.77 -7.56
C ALA A 87 1.45 -13.00 -6.79
N ARG A 88 1.10 -12.05 -5.91
CA ARG A 88 -0.21 -12.05 -5.24
C ARG A 88 -1.18 -11.15 -6.00
N SER A 89 -2.41 -11.62 -6.16
CA SER A 89 -3.53 -10.82 -6.64
C SER A 89 -3.92 -9.80 -5.56
N ALA A 90 -3.78 -8.50 -5.85
CA ALA A 90 -4.50 -7.47 -5.11
C ALA A 90 -5.99 -7.56 -5.47
N ALA A 91 -6.87 -7.53 -4.47
CA ALA A 91 -8.30 -7.37 -4.75
C ALA A 91 -8.55 -6.00 -5.39
N GLY A 92 -8.83 -5.98 -6.70
CA GLY A 92 -9.54 -4.92 -7.42
C GLY A 92 -9.19 -3.45 -7.10
N GLU A 93 -7.91 -3.10 -7.05
CA GLU A 93 -7.49 -1.69 -6.92
C GLU A 93 -7.90 -0.89 -8.17
N ARG A 94 -8.86 0.04 -8.01
CA ARG A 94 -9.25 0.98 -9.06
C ARG A 94 -8.52 2.31 -8.90
N ARG A 95 -7.97 2.83 -9.99
CA ARG A 95 -7.33 4.16 -10.02
C ARG A 95 -8.38 5.24 -9.73
N CYS A 96 -8.07 6.19 -8.86
CA CYS A 96 -8.80 7.46 -8.81
C CYS A 96 -8.21 8.43 -9.85
N GLY A 97 -8.72 8.39 -11.08
CA GLY A 97 -8.23 9.23 -12.19
C GLY A 97 -8.30 10.73 -11.89
N ALA A 98 -9.29 11.16 -11.09
CA ALA A 98 -9.43 12.54 -10.66
C ALA A 98 -8.26 13.00 -9.78
N LEU A 99 -7.83 12.20 -8.79
CA LEU A 99 -6.70 12.56 -7.92
C LEU A 99 -5.39 12.72 -8.69
N ARG A 100 -5.17 11.89 -9.72
CA ARG A 100 -3.97 11.99 -10.56
C ARG A 100 -3.84 13.33 -11.27
N ALA A 101 -4.95 13.91 -11.72
CA ALA A 101 -4.94 15.18 -12.45
C ALA A 101 -4.51 16.38 -11.57
N TYR A 102 -4.68 16.27 -10.26
CA TYR A 102 -4.36 17.33 -9.29
C TYR A 102 -3.02 17.11 -8.57
N TRP A 103 -2.44 15.92 -8.61
CA TRP A 103 -1.12 15.67 -8.03
C TRP A 103 -0.02 16.25 -8.93
N ARG A 104 0.92 16.98 -8.33
CA ARG A 104 2.12 17.49 -9.01
C ARG A 104 3.36 16.95 -8.32
N GLU A 105 4.36 16.66 -9.13
CA GLU A 105 5.71 16.41 -8.65
C GLU A 105 6.29 17.70 -8.01
N PRO A 106 7.27 17.58 -7.10
CA PRO A 106 7.90 18.74 -6.45
C PRO A 106 8.55 19.74 -7.43
N ASP A 107 8.91 19.30 -8.63
CA ASP A 107 9.44 20.13 -9.72
C ASP A 107 8.35 20.80 -10.58
N GLY A 108 7.08 20.64 -10.22
CA GLY A 108 5.93 21.16 -10.96
C GLY A 108 5.46 20.27 -12.12
N GLY A 109 6.13 19.14 -12.35
CA GLY A 109 5.71 18.12 -13.32
C GLY A 109 4.36 17.51 -12.97
N ARG A 110 3.58 17.09 -13.99
CA ARG A 110 2.39 16.27 -13.78
C ARG A 110 2.80 14.79 -13.74
N VAL A 111 2.15 14.03 -12.85
CA VAL A 111 2.30 12.57 -12.73
C VAL A 111 1.69 11.83 -13.90
#